data_AF-E7C414-F1
#
_entry.id   AF-E7C414-F1
#
_cell.length_a   1.000
_cell.length_b   1.000
_cell.length_c   1.000
_cell.angle_alpha   90.00
_cell.angle_beta   90.00
_cell.angle_gamma   90.00
#
_symmetry.space_group_name_H-M   'P 1'
#
loop_
_entity.id
_entity.type
_entity.pdbx_description
1 polymer ?
#
loop_
_entity_poly.entity_id
_entity_poly.type
_entity_poly.pdbx_seq_one_letter_code
_entity_poly.pdbx_strand_id
1 'polypeptide(L)'
;MHTEVSHVDSCLDVAEEMWVVPVGVYAHSSNYVGGKWIFNNVISSVDYATAAQGWRNRGVRVIGGACGVGPTHIRALITKE
;
A
#
# COMPACT_ATOMS: atom_id res chain seq x y z
N MET A 1 -5.10 9.96 -7.35
CA MET A 1 -4.43 9.69 -6.06
C MET A 1 -4.94 8.37 -5.45
N HIS A 2 -4.89 7.29 -6.24
CA HIS A 2 -5.19 5.92 -5.82
C HIS A 2 -4.18 5.04 -6.56
N THR A 3 -3.23 4.48 -5.82
CA THR A 3 -2.24 3.54 -6.36
C THR A 3 -2.59 2.15 -5.84
N GLU A 4 -2.86 1.22 -6.75
CA GLU A 4 -3.12 -0.17 -6.39
C GLU A 4 -1.86 -0.77 -5.76
N VAL A 5 -2.01 -1.64 -4.76
CA VAL A 5 -0.88 -2.29 -4.07
C VAL A 5 0.16 -2.85 -5.04
N SER A 6 -0.30 -3.48 -6.13
CA SER A 6 0.54 -4.08 -7.17
C SER A 6 1.42 -3.10 -7.96
N HIS A 7 1.05 -1.82 -8.00
CA HIS A 7 1.77 -0.80 -8.74
C HIS A 7 2.74 0.02 -7.88
N VAL A 8 2.69 -0.13 -6.55
CA VAL A 8 3.50 0.68 -5.63
C VAL A 8 4.99 0.48 -5.88
N ASP A 9 5.43 -0.77 -6.10
CA ASP A 9 6.87 -1.05 -6.26
C ASP A 9 7.45 -0.34 -7.49
N SER A 10 6.74 -0.38 -8.63
CA SER A 10 7.17 0.36 -9.83
C SER A 10 7.14 1.87 -9.63
N CYS A 11 6.23 2.40 -8.81
CA CYS A 11 6.24 3.82 -8.46
C CYS A 11 7.44 4.19 -7.58
N LEU A 12 7.81 3.32 -6.63
CA LEU A 12 8.97 3.51 -5.78
C LEU A 12 10.27 3.45 -6.59
N ASP A 13 10.36 2.60 -7.61
CA ASP A 13 11.54 2.53 -8.50
C ASP A 13 11.84 3.90 -9.11
N VAL A 14 10.80 4.57 -9.65
CA VAL A 14 10.92 5.91 -10.24
C VAL A 14 11.18 6.99 -9.18
N ALA A 15 10.53 6.88 -8.01
CA ALA A 15 10.67 7.86 -6.94
C ALA A 15 12.10 7.87 -6.38
N GLU A 16 12.69 6.69 -6.16
CA GLU A 16 14.04 6.54 -5.59
C GLU A 16 15.13 7.13 -6.50
N GLU A 17 14.94 7.15 -7.82
CA GLU A 17 15.87 7.76 -8.76
C GLU A 17 15.92 9.29 -8.66
N MET A 18 14.80 9.92 -8.27
CA MET A 18 14.58 11.37 -8.40
C MET A 18 14.37 12.09 -7.06
N TRP A 19 14.19 11.34 -5.98
CA TRP A 19 13.69 11.87 -4.71
C TRP A 19 14.44 11.29 -3.51
N VAL A 20 15.14 12.16 -2.78
CA VAL A 20 16.03 11.78 -1.66
C VAL A 20 15.45 12.08 -0.27
N VAL A 21 14.20 12.53 -0.18
CA VAL A 21 13.52 12.81 1.10
C VAL A 21 12.50 11.70 1.42
N PRO A 22 12.02 11.59 2.68
CA PRO A 22 11.17 10.48 3.09
C PRO A 22 9.93 10.30 2.21
N VAL A 23 9.70 9.05 1.80
CA VAL A 23 8.53 8.64 1.00
C VAL A 23 7.48 7.98 1.91
N GLY A 24 6.21 8.23 1.59
CA GLY A 24 5.06 7.59 2.20
C GLY A 24 4.23 6.83 1.17
N VAL A 25 3.63 5.72 1.57
CA VAL A 25 2.75 4.89 0.73
C VAL A 25 1.33 4.88 1.31
N TYR A 26 0.34 5.16 0.45
CA TYR A 26 -1.08 5.13 0.76
C TYR A 26 -1.83 4.35 -0.35
N ALA A 27 -1.69 3.03 -0.33
CA ALA A 27 -2.17 2.14 -1.40
C ALA A 27 -3.64 1.72 -1.21
N HIS A 28 -4.34 1.44 -2.32
CA HIS A 28 -5.70 0.87 -2.32
C HIS A 28 -5.70 -0.59 -2.78
N SER A 29 -6.74 -1.32 -2.40
CA SER A 29 -7.02 -2.67 -2.91
C SER A 29 -8.51 -2.80 -3.18
N SER A 30 -8.95 -2.17 -4.26
CA SER A 30 -10.35 -2.17 -4.70
C SER A 30 -10.43 -1.78 -6.16
N ASN A 31 -11.45 -2.27 -6.85
CA ASN A 31 -11.67 -2.01 -8.27
C ASN A 31 -12.71 -0.91 -8.45
N TYR A 32 -12.47 0.01 -9.38
CA TYR A 32 -13.47 1.00 -9.77
C TYR A 32 -14.05 0.60 -11.13
N VAL A 33 -15.29 0.13 -11.15
CA VAL A 33 -15.96 -0.36 -12.37
C VAL A 33 -17.31 0.35 -12.51
N GLY A 34 -17.52 1.00 -13.65
CA GLY A 34 -18.80 1.63 -13.99
C GLY A 34 -19.28 2.69 -12.98
N GLY A 35 -18.36 3.47 -12.40
CA GLY A 35 -18.70 4.52 -11.44
C GLY A 35 -18.86 4.05 -9.99
N LYS A 36 -18.59 2.77 -9.70
CA LYS A 36 -18.74 2.19 -8.36
C LYS A 36 -17.46 1.50 -7.91
N TRP A 37 -17.18 1.61 -6.61
CA TRP A 37 -16.13 0.86 -5.95
C TRP A 37 -16.61 -0.57 -5.65
N ILE A 38 -15.80 -1.55 -6.03
CA ILE A 38 -16.02 -2.98 -5.83
C ILE A 38 -14.92 -3.52 -4.92
N PHE A 39 -15.33 -4.16 -3.83
CA PHE A 39 -14.45 -4.66 -2.76
C PHE A 39 -14.38 -6.20 -2.70
N ASN A 40 -14.74 -6.89 -3.79
CA ASN A 40 -14.82 -8.35 -3.80
C ASN A 40 -13.45 -9.05 -3.79
N ASN A 41 -12.38 -8.37 -4.20
CA ASN A 41 -11.03 -8.92 -4.27
C ASN A 41 -10.03 -8.02 -3.53
N VAL A 42 -10.44 -7.58 -2.34
CA VAL A 42 -9.57 -6.84 -1.43
C VAL A 42 -8.44 -7.77 -0.97
N ILE A 43 -7.21 -7.28 -1.07
CA ILE A 43 -6.00 -7.96 -0.58
C ILE A 43 -6.20 -8.40 0.88
N SER A 44 -5.67 -9.56 1.25
CA SER A 44 -5.72 -9.98 2.65
C SER A 44 -4.88 -9.06 3.54
N SER A 45 -5.18 -9.02 4.83
CA SER A 45 -4.39 -8.22 5.78
C SER A 45 -2.94 -8.71 5.87
N VAL A 46 -2.70 -10.01 5.69
CA VAL A 46 -1.37 -10.62 5.73
C VAL A 46 -0.59 -10.26 4.48
N ASP A 47 -1.20 -10.37 3.30
CA ASP A 47 -0.52 -10.02 2.04
C ASP A 47 -0.22 -8.52 1.98
N TYR A 48 -1.12 -7.68 2.50
CA TYR A 48 -0.86 -6.24 2.64
C TYR A 48 0.33 -5.95 3.56
N ALA A 49 0.43 -6.67 4.69
CA ALA A 49 1.57 -6.54 5.60
C ALA A 49 2.88 -6.99 4.94
N THR A 50 2.85 -8.06 4.14
CA THR A 50 4.01 -8.51 3.35
C THR A 50 4.46 -7.45 2.35
N ALA A 51 3.53 -6.86 1.59
CA ALA A 51 3.83 -5.76 0.66
C ALA A 51 4.40 -4.55 1.40
N ALA A 52 3.76 -4.16 2.52
CA ALA A 52 4.22 -3.06 3.37
C ALA A 52 5.61 -3.30 3.94
N GLN A 53 5.96 -4.54 4.30
CA GLN A 53 7.31 -4.87 4.74
C GLN A 53 8.33 -4.68 3.62
N GLY A 54 7.98 -5.03 2.37
CA GLY A 54 8.77 -4.70 1.18
C GLY A 54 9.03 -3.19 1.07
N TRP A 55 7.98 -2.37 1.19
CA TRP A 55 8.10 -0.91 1.14
C TRP A 55 8.95 -0.35 2.29
N ARG A 56 8.83 -0.90 3.51
CA ARG A 56 9.68 -0.52 4.65
C ARG A 56 11.15 -0.78 4.37
N ASN A 57 11.47 -1.92 3.75
CA ASN A 57 12.84 -2.28 3.39
C ASN A 57 13.43 -1.32 2.33
N ARG A 58 12.58 -0.69 1.54
CA ARG A 58 12.91 0.38 0.58
C ARG A 58 13.00 1.78 1.20
N GLY A 59 12.89 1.90 2.52
CA GLY A 59 13.02 3.16 3.23
C GLY A 59 11.74 3.98 3.36
N VAL A 60 10.58 3.44 2.95
CA VAL A 60 9.28 4.09 3.20
C VAL A 60 9.05 4.21 4.70
N ARG A 61 8.70 5.42 5.16
CA ARG A 61 8.59 5.74 6.60
C ARG A 61 7.15 5.92 7.08
N VAL A 62 6.23 6.18 6.17
CA VAL A 62 4.81 6.35 6.47
C VAL A 62 4.02 5.38 5.59
N ILE A 63 3.29 4.46 6.20
CA ILE A 63 2.46 3.49 5.48
C ILE A 63 1.04 3.59 6.03
N GLY A 64 0.11 3.94 5.14
CA GLY A 64 -1.32 3.97 5.41
C GLY A 64 -2.08 3.09 4.44
N GLY A 65 -3.39 3.27 4.37
CA GLY A 65 -4.27 2.49 3.50
C GLY A 65 -5.45 3.30 3.00
N ALA A 66 -5.76 3.13 1.71
CA ALA A 66 -6.85 3.78 1.01
C ALA A 66 -8.08 2.85 0.85
N CYS A 67 -8.85 3.01 -0.23
CA CYS A 67 -10.04 2.22 -0.51
C CYS A 67 -9.76 0.70 -0.49
N GLY A 68 -10.45 -0.02 0.39
CA GLY A 68 -10.28 -1.47 0.56
C GLY A 68 -9.24 -1.86 1.62
N VAL A 69 -8.45 -0.91 2.13
CA VAL A 69 -7.52 -1.17 3.24
C VAL A 69 -8.14 -0.64 4.53
N GLY A 70 -8.43 -1.54 5.47
CA GLY A 70 -9.16 -1.24 6.70
C GLY A 70 -8.36 -1.44 7.98
N PRO A 71 -9.00 -1.32 9.16
CA PRO A 71 -8.34 -1.46 10.46
C PRO A 71 -7.63 -2.81 10.67
N THR A 72 -8.13 -3.89 10.08
CA THR A 72 -7.50 -5.23 10.13
C THR A 72 -6.18 -5.26 9.36
N HIS A 73 -6.11 -4.62 8.19
CA HIS A 73 -4.87 -4.43 7.44
C HIS A 73 -3.87 -3.59 8.22
N ILE A 74 -4.28 -2.45 8.77
CA ILE A 74 -3.40 -1.59 9.57
C ILE A 74 -2.88 -2.32 10.81
N ARG A 75 -3.73 -3.11 11.47
CA ARG A 75 -3.31 -3.93 12.61
C ARG A 75 -2.27 -4.97 12.23
N ALA A 76 -2.36 -5.56 11.03
CA ALA A 76 -1.39 -6.52 10.52
C ALA A 76 -0.02 -5.89 10.22
N LEU A 77 0.06 -4.56 10.06
CA LEU A 77 1.34 -3.84 9.90
C LEU A 77 2.15 -3.75 11.21
N ILE A 78 1.49 -3.95 12.36
CA ILE A 78 2.12 -3.82 13.66
C ILE A 78 2.80 -5.14 14.01
N THR A 79 4.07 -5.29 13.61
CA THR A 79 4.95 -6.32 14.18
C THR A 79 5.41 -5.85 15.56
N LYS A 80 5.17 -6.64 16.60
CA LYS A 80 5.83 -6.44 17.90
C LYS A 80 7.22 -7.05 17.80
N GLU A 81 8.24 -6.20 17.59
CA GLU A 81 9.63 -6.54 17.89
C GLU A 81 9.85 -6.58 19.42
#